data_AF-A0A076KZQ4-F1
#
_entry.id   AF-A0A076KZQ4-F1
#
_cell.length_a   1.000
_cell.length_b   1.000
_cell.length_c   1.000
_cell.angle_alpha   90.00
_cell.angle_beta   90.00
_cell.angle_gamma   90.00
#
_symmetry.space_group_name_H-M   'P 1'
#
loop_
_entity.id
_entity.type
_entity.pdbx_description
1 polymer ?
#
loop_
_entity_poly.entity_id
_entity_poly.type
_entity_poly.pdbx_seq_one_letter_code
_entity_poly.pdbx_strand_id
1 'polypeptide(L)'
;PAVCLAIRINTFLSCSQYHKMYRTVKAVTGRQIFQPLHALRTAEKALLPGYHPFEWKPPLKNVSTNTEVGIIDGLSGLPLSIDDYPVDTIAKRFRYDAALVCALKDMEEEILEGMKAKNLDDYLSGPFTVVVKESCDGMGDVSEKHGSGPAVPEK
;
A
#
# COMPACT_ATOMS: atom_id res chain seq x y z
N PRO A 1 9.28 -16.21 0.15
CA PRO A 1 8.62 -15.32 1.15
C PRO A 1 7.35 -14.67 0.59
N ALA A 2 7.40 -14.12 -0.63
CA ALA A 2 6.24 -13.53 -1.32
C ALA A 2 5.02 -14.48 -1.40
N VAL A 3 5.22 -15.75 -1.76
CA VAL A 3 4.14 -16.76 -1.77
C VAL A 3 3.48 -16.91 -0.39
N CYS A 4 4.27 -16.94 0.70
CA CYS A 4 3.69 -16.99 2.05
C CYS A 4 2.95 -15.70 2.44
N LEU A 5 3.41 -14.54 1.94
CA LEU A 5 2.73 -13.26 2.12
C LEU A 5 1.38 -13.26 1.39
N ALA A 6 1.35 -13.73 0.14
CA ALA A 6 0.13 -13.89 -0.64
C ALA A 6 -0.86 -14.84 0.05
N ILE A 7 -0.40 -16.01 0.53
CA ILE A 7 -1.23 -16.94 1.31
C ILE A 7 -1.82 -16.20 2.52
N ARG A 8 -0.99 -15.49 3.30
CA ARG A 8 -1.45 -14.79 4.50
C ARG A 8 -2.55 -13.76 4.18
N ILE A 9 -2.32 -12.91 3.19
CA ILE A 9 -3.22 -11.80 2.83
C ILE A 9 -4.50 -12.35 2.19
N ASN A 10 -4.39 -13.23 1.19
CA ASN A 10 -5.54 -13.74 0.43
C ASN A 10 -6.43 -14.70 1.22
N THR A 11 -5.95 -15.22 2.35
CA THR A 11 -6.73 -16.05 3.28
C THR A 11 -7.12 -15.30 4.56
N PHE A 12 -6.94 -13.99 4.60
CA PHE A 12 -7.31 -13.12 5.74
C PHE A 12 -6.70 -13.54 7.08
N LEU A 13 -5.50 -14.14 7.05
CA LEU A 13 -4.79 -14.51 8.27
C LEU A 13 -4.14 -13.28 8.90
N SER A 14 -4.59 -12.94 10.11
CA SER A 14 -3.86 -11.98 10.94
C SER A 14 -2.41 -12.45 11.17
N CYS A 15 -1.49 -11.51 11.42
CA CYS A 15 -0.10 -11.83 11.74
C CYS A 15 0.01 -12.86 12.87
N SER A 16 -0.86 -12.76 13.89
CA SER A 16 -0.90 -13.69 15.02
C SER A 16 -1.39 -15.08 14.63
N GLN A 17 -2.46 -15.19 13.82
CA GLN A 17 -2.95 -16.48 13.30
C GLN A 17 -1.91 -17.16 12.41
N TYR A 18 -1.32 -16.40 11.47
CA TYR A 18 -0.25 -16.89 10.62
C TYR A 18 0.96 -17.37 11.43
N HIS A 19 1.36 -16.63 12.46
CA HIS A 19 2.48 -17.02 13.31
C HIS A 19 2.21 -18.30 14.12
N LYS A 20 0.97 -18.48 14.61
CA LYS A 20 0.54 -19.74 15.23
C LYS A 20 0.65 -20.90 14.23
N MET A 21 0.11 -20.74 13.02
CA MET A 21 0.21 -21.74 11.94
C MET A 21 1.67 -22.08 11.61
N TYR A 22 2.50 -21.07 11.37
CA TYR A 22 3.93 -21.22 11.09
C TYR A 22 4.65 -22.04 12.17
N ARG A 23 4.43 -21.73 13.46
CA ARG A 23 5.03 -22.47 14.58
C ARG A 23 4.57 -23.91 14.63
N THR A 24 3.26 -24.16 14.50
CA THR A 24 2.69 -25.51 14.54
C THR A 24 3.24 -26.37 13.40
N VAL A 25 3.22 -25.88 12.17
CA VAL A 25 3.72 -26.63 11.00
C VAL A 25 5.21 -26.91 11.12
N LYS A 26 6.01 -25.94 11.57
CA LYS A 26 7.44 -26.12 11.79
C LYS A 26 7.73 -27.16 12.87
N ALA A 27 6.96 -27.17 13.96
CA ALA A 27 7.11 -28.13 15.04
C ALA A 27 6.70 -29.56 14.64
N VAL A 28 5.58 -29.72 13.92
CA VAL A 28 5.06 -31.05 13.52
C VAL A 28 5.88 -31.68 12.39
N THR A 29 6.28 -30.90 11.39
CA THR A 29 7.00 -31.42 10.21
C THR A 29 8.51 -31.45 10.39
N GLY A 30 9.06 -30.73 11.38
CA GLY A 30 10.49 -30.50 11.52
C GLY A 30 11.10 -29.63 10.41
N ARG A 31 10.30 -29.11 9.47
CA ARG A 31 10.77 -28.34 8.30
C ARG A 31 10.15 -26.93 8.30
N GLN A 32 10.94 -25.94 7.90
CA GLN A 32 10.46 -24.57 7.75
C GLN A 32 9.79 -24.37 6.37
N ILE A 33 8.53 -24.79 6.27
CA ILE A 33 7.73 -24.65 5.04
C ILE A 33 7.30 -23.17 4.85
N PHE A 34 6.68 -22.60 5.88
CA PHE A 34 6.28 -21.19 5.89
C PHE A 34 7.44 -20.30 6.33
N GLN A 35 7.48 -19.07 5.81
CA GLN A 35 8.50 -18.09 6.19
C GLN A 35 8.07 -17.31 7.45
N PRO A 36 9.00 -16.90 8.32
CA PRO A 36 8.69 -16.13 9.54
C PRO A 36 8.20 -14.72 9.22
N LEU A 37 7.47 -14.10 10.17
CA LEU A 37 6.86 -12.78 9.98
C LEU A 37 7.84 -11.67 9.54
N HIS A 38 9.08 -11.66 10.01
CA HIS A 38 10.05 -10.65 9.58
C HIS A 38 10.38 -10.76 8.09
N ALA A 39 10.43 -11.97 7.54
CA ALA A 39 10.67 -12.18 6.10
C ALA A 39 9.46 -11.74 5.26
N LEU A 40 8.24 -11.91 5.78
CA LEU A 40 7.01 -11.41 5.16
C LEU A 40 6.98 -9.88 5.14
N ARG A 41 7.34 -9.23 6.24
CA ARG A 41 7.42 -7.75 6.31
C ARG A 41 8.46 -7.18 5.34
N THR A 42 9.61 -7.85 5.18
CA THR A 42 10.61 -7.42 4.18
C THR A 42 10.07 -7.58 2.76
N ALA A 43 9.36 -8.67 2.46
CA ALA A 43 8.76 -8.88 1.15
C ALA A 43 7.65 -7.86 0.85
N GLU A 44 6.85 -7.48 1.86
CA GLU A 44 5.78 -6.50 1.74
C GLU A 44 6.29 -5.11 1.33
N LYS A 45 7.51 -4.73 1.74
CA LYS A 45 8.10 -3.44 1.36
C LYS A 45 8.16 -3.21 -0.15
N ALA A 46 8.44 -4.27 -0.92
CA ALA A 46 8.53 -4.17 -2.37
C ALA A 46 7.17 -3.91 -3.04
N LEU A 47 6.07 -4.20 -2.34
CA LEU A 47 4.70 -4.10 -2.83
C LEU A 47 3.98 -2.84 -2.33
N LEU A 48 4.67 -1.98 -1.56
CA LEU A 48 4.08 -0.77 -1.00
C LEU A 48 4.57 0.48 -1.73
N PRO A 49 3.73 1.54 -1.80
CA PRO A 49 4.16 2.84 -2.30
C PRO A 49 5.40 3.35 -1.57
N GLY A 50 6.31 3.96 -2.33
CA GLY A 50 7.60 4.43 -1.82
C GLY A 50 8.78 3.49 -2.09
N TYR A 51 8.56 2.33 -2.71
CA TYR A 51 9.63 1.39 -3.04
C TYR A 51 10.30 1.64 -4.39
N HIS A 52 9.51 1.84 -5.45
CA HIS A 52 10.02 2.03 -6.80
C HIS A 52 10.35 3.51 -7.06
N PRO A 53 11.56 3.83 -7.57
CA PRO A 53 11.86 5.19 -8.01
C PRO A 53 11.12 5.52 -9.31
N PHE A 54 10.74 6.80 -9.46
CA PHE A 54 10.06 7.32 -10.65
C PHE A 54 10.32 8.81 -10.81
N GLU A 55 9.95 9.36 -11.97
CA GLU A 55 10.05 10.79 -12.26
C GLU A 55 8.83 11.27 -13.05
N TRP A 56 8.48 12.54 -12.85
CA TRP A 56 7.49 13.24 -13.65
C TRP A 56 8.19 14.26 -14.54
N LYS A 57 7.85 14.24 -15.84
CA LYS A 57 8.37 15.17 -16.84
C LYS A 57 7.21 15.89 -17.52
N PRO A 58 7.01 17.20 -17.29
CA PRO A 58 7.74 18.06 -16.33
C PRO A 58 7.44 17.71 -14.86
N PRO A 59 8.25 18.20 -13.89
CA PRO A 59 7.97 18.01 -12.48
C PRO A 59 6.58 18.53 -12.08
N LEU A 60 5.90 17.80 -11.21
CA LEU A 60 4.57 18.18 -10.72
C LEU A 60 4.64 19.44 -9.85
N LYS A 61 3.71 20.38 -10.07
CA LYS A 61 3.61 21.61 -9.28
C LYS A 61 3.16 21.29 -7.85
N ASN A 62 3.85 21.84 -6.85
CA ASN A 62 3.55 21.70 -5.41
C ASN A 62 3.57 20.25 -4.88
N VAL A 63 4.22 19.33 -5.59
CA VAL A 63 4.42 17.95 -5.13
C VAL A 63 5.93 17.72 -4.95
N SER A 64 6.31 17.09 -3.84
CA SER A 64 7.71 16.74 -3.56
C SER A 64 8.24 15.73 -4.59
N THR A 65 9.49 15.91 -5.03
CA THR A 65 10.16 14.97 -5.93
C THR A 65 10.67 13.71 -5.24
N ASN A 66 10.61 13.63 -3.91
CA ASN A 66 11.03 12.44 -3.16
C ASN A 66 10.11 11.26 -3.51
N THR A 67 10.67 10.15 -3.99
CA THR A 67 9.93 8.94 -4.34
C THR A 67 9.81 7.95 -3.18
N GLU A 68 10.62 8.10 -2.13
CA GLU A 68 10.67 7.20 -0.97
C GLU A 68 9.62 7.58 0.10
N VAL A 69 8.39 7.84 -0.34
CA VAL A 69 7.29 8.27 0.53
C VAL A 69 6.24 7.18 0.61
N GLY A 70 6.09 6.59 1.80
CA GLY A 70 5.08 5.58 2.10
C GLY A 70 3.79 6.18 2.67
N ILE A 71 3.27 5.56 3.73
CA ILE A 71 2.08 6.06 4.44
C ILE A 71 2.41 7.40 5.09
N ILE A 72 1.61 8.42 4.82
CA ILE A 72 1.73 9.76 5.39
C ILE A 72 0.50 10.12 6.20
N ASP A 73 0.68 11.10 7.09
CA ASP A 73 -0.43 11.66 7.85
C ASP A 73 -1.38 12.43 6.94
N GLY A 74 -2.67 12.08 6.99
CA GLY A 74 -3.68 12.68 6.11
C GLY A 74 -3.89 14.16 6.38
N LEU A 75 -3.62 14.61 7.61
CA LEU A 75 -3.68 16.02 8.02
C LEU A 75 -2.69 16.90 7.25
N SER A 76 -1.65 16.32 6.67
CA SER A 76 -0.73 17.02 5.75
C SER A 76 -0.12 18.30 6.34
N GLY A 77 0.14 18.32 7.65
CA GLY A 77 0.73 19.46 8.34
C GLY A 77 -0.27 20.51 8.83
N LEU A 78 -1.58 20.21 8.83
CA LEU A 78 -2.58 21.07 9.44
C LEU A 78 -2.22 21.33 10.92
N PRO A 79 -2.14 22.61 11.35
CA PRO A 79 -1.76 22.93 12.72
C PRO A 79 -2.81 22.41 13.70
N LEU A 80 -2.34 21.84 14.80
CA LEU A 80 -3.16 21.43 15.93
C LEU A 80 -3.06 22.52 17.00
N SER A 81 -3.78 23.63 16.78
CA SER A 81 -3.91 24.73 17.74
C SER A 81 -5.32 24.77 18.32
N ILE A 82 -5.46 25.13 19.60
CA ILE A 82 -6.77 25.32 20.26
C ILE A 82 -7.46 26.58 19.72
N ASP A 83 -6.68 27.54 19.22
CA ASP A 83 -7.20 28.79 18.65
C ASP A 83 -7.69 28.62 17.20
N ASP A 84 -7.30 27.53 16.54
CA ASP A 84 -7.69 27.22 15.17
C ASP A 84 -8.91 26.28 15.13
N TYR A 85 -9.38 25.96 13.92
CA TYR A 85 -10.51 25.04 13.74
C TYR A 85 -10.16 23.63 14.29
N PRO A 86 -11.05 23.02 15.09
CA PRO A 86 -10.77 21.72 15.70
C PRO A 86 -10.58 20.63 14.64
N VAL A 87 -9.55 19.81 14.84
CA VAL A 87 -9.19 18.73 13.92
C VAL A 87 -9.59 17.40 14.54
N ASP A 88 -10.87 17.05 14.38
CA ASP A 88 -11.49 15.84 14.94
C ASP A 88 -11.46 14.69 13.91
N THR A 89 -10.30 14.47 13.29
CA THR A 89 -10.10 13.41 12.29
C THR A 89 -8.74 12.74 12.42
N ILE A 90 -8.72 11.43 12.18
CA ILE A 90 -7.50 10.65 12.10
C ILE A 90 -7.43 10.07 10.69
N ALA A 91 -6.55 10.63 9.86
CA ALA A 91 -6.41 10.21 8.47
C ALA A 91 -5.01 9.68 8.18
N LYS A 92 -4.94 8.69 7.30
CA LYS A 92 -3.69 8.18 6.71
C LYS A 92 -3.92 7.98 5.22
N ARG A 93 -2.92 8.32 4.41
CA ARG A 93 -3.00 8.17 2.95
C ARG A 93 -1.64 7.85 2.37
N PHE A 94 -1.63 7.36 1.14
CA PHE A 94 -0.44 7.42 0.31
C PHE A 94 -0.40 8.74 -0.46
N ARG A 95 0.79 9.17 -0.89
CA ARG A 95 0.87 10.24 -1.90
C ARG A 95 0.40 9.68 -3.23
N TYR A 96 -0.39 10.46 -3.96
CA TYR A 96 -1.21 9.89 -5.03
C TYR A 96 -0.40 9.37 -6.21
N ASP A 97 0.64 10.11 -6.61
CA ASP A 97 1.65 9.69 -7.59
C ASP A 97 2.41 8.42 -7.16
N ALA A 98 2.84 8.33 -5.90
CA ALA A 98 3.54 7.15 -5.38
C ALA A 98 2.63 5.90 -5.39
N ALA A 99 1.33 6.07 -5.08
CA ALA A 99 0.35 4.99 -5.15
C ALA A 99 0.09 4.54 -6.60
N LEU A 100 -0.04 5.49 -7.53
CA LEU A 100 -0.21 5.19 -8.96
C LEU A 100 0.98 4.42 -9.53
N VAL A 101 2.20 4.85 -9.23
CA VAL A 101 3.41 4.16 -9.68
C VAL A 101 3.51 2.76 -9.09
N CYS A 102 3.19 2.61 -7.81
CA CYS A 102 3.16 1.29 -7.17
C CYS A 102 2.15 0.35 -7.84
N ALA A 103 0.93 0.82 -8.10
CA ALA A 103 -0.09 0.03 -8.77
C ALA A 103 0.28 -0.31 -10.23
N LEU A 104 0.91 0.62 -10.95
CA LEU A 104 1.40 0.35 -12.31
C LEU A 104 2.55 -0.65 -12.34
N LYS A 105 3.43 -0.60 -11.33
CA LYS A 105 4.53 -1.57 -11.20
C LYS A 105 4.06 -2.96 -10.78
N ASP A 106 2.99 -3.04 -10.00
CA ASP A 106 2.35 -4.31 -9.67
C ASP A 106 1.79 -5.00 -10.94
N MET A 107 1.26 -4.23 -11.90
CA MET A 107 0.72 -4.72 -13.17
C MET A 107 1.77 -4.85 -14.30
N GLU A 108 3.07 -4.75 -13.99
CA GLU A 108 4.13 -4.73 -15.02
C GLU A 108 4.14 -6.02 -15.86
N GLU A 109 3.90 -7.17 -15.24
CA GLU A 109 3.85 -8.45 -15.94
C GLU A 109 2.67 -8.52 -16.91
N GLU A 110 1.47 -8.14 -16.48
CA GLU A 110 0.27 -8.13 -17.32
C GLU A 110 0.37 -7.13 -18.48
N ILE A 111 1.00 -5.97 -18.26
CA ILE A 111 1.22 -4.99 -19.32
C ILE A 111 2.16 -5.58 -20.40
N LEU A 112 3.27 -6.20 -19.99
CA LEU A 112 4.24 -6.80 -20.91
C LEU A 112 3.63 -8.00 -21.66
N GLU A 113 2.83 -8.83 -20.99
CA GLU A 113 2.08 -9.91 -21.63
C GLU A 113 1.05 -9.38 -22.63
N GLY A 114 0.33 -8.31 -22.29
CA GLY A 114 -0.61 -7.64 -23.18
C GLY A 114 0.05 -7.08 -24.44
N MET A 115 1.26 -6.51 -24.32
CA MET A 115 2.04 -6.04 -25.46
C MET A 115 2.46 -7.21 -26.38
N LYS A 116 2.98 -8.28 -25.80
CA LYS A 116 3.34 -9.51 -26.54
C LYS A 116 2.13 -10.09 -27.28
N ALA A 117 0.97 -10.14 -26.64
CA ALA A 117 -0.28 -10.60 -27.25
C ALA A 117 -0.74 -9.72 -28.43
N LYS A 118 -0.27 -8.48 -28.52
CA LYS A 118 -0.51 -7.55 -29.64
C LYS A 118 0.63 -7.52 -30.65
N ASN A 119 1.62 -8.41 -30.53
CA ASN A 119 2.84 -8.41 -31.35
C ASN A 119 3.61 -7.09 -31.28
N LEU A 120 3.56 -6.41 -30.14
CA LEU A 120 4.40 -5.26 -29.85
C LEU A 120 5.65 -5.74 -29.12
N ASP A 121 6.77 -5.11 -29.45
CA ASP A 121 8.04 -5.32 -28.78
C ASP A 121 7.95 -4.93 -27.29
N ASP A 122 8.45 -5.79 -26.40
CA ASP A 122 8.43 -5.58 -24.95
C ASP A 122 9.36 -4.45 -24.49
N TYR A 123 10.26 -3.99 -25.37
CA TYR A 123 11.14 -2.84 -25.17
C TYR A 123 10.55 -1.50 -25.68
N LEU A 124 9.30 -1.49 -26.17
CA LEU A 124 8.68 -0.28 -26.69
C LEU A 124 8.37 0.71 -25.55
N SER A 125 9.21 1.74 -25.42
CA SER A 125 9.09 2.80 -24.41
C SER A 125 8.27 4.01 -24.92
N GLY A 126 7.08 3.74 -25.45
CA GLY A 126 6.17 4.79 -25.95
C GLY A 126 5.34 5.44 -24.84
N PRO A 127 4.63 6.56 -25.13
CA PRO A 127 3.68 7.12 -24.18
C PRO A 127 2.48 6.18 -24.02
N PHE A 128 2.39 5.52 -22.88
CA PHE A 128 1.20 4.75 -22.50
C PHE A 128 0.11 5.68 -21.99
N THR A 129 -1.13 5.47 -22.44
CA THR A 129 -2.30 6.13 -21.87
C THR A 129 -2.93 5.22 -20.84
N VAL A 130 -2.93 5.65 -19.58
CA VAL A 130 -3.54 4.93 -18.45
C VAL A 130 -4.83 5.65 -18.07
N VAL A 131 -5.96 4.94 -18.10
CA VAL A 131 -7.25 5.48 -17.66
C VAL A 131 -7.52 4.99 -16.24
N VAL A 132 -7.61 5.93 -15.29
CA VAL A 132 -7.82 5.64 -13.87
C VAL A 132 -9.24 6.02 -13.48
N LYS A 133 -9.97 5.09 -12.85
CA LYS A 133 -11.27 5.39 -12.24
C LYS A 133 -11.06 5.78 -10.78
N GLU A 134 -11.38 7.02 -10.44
CA GLU A 134 -11.42 7.49 -9.06
C GLU A 134 -12.78 7.18 -8.42
N SER A 135 -12.78 6.87 -7.13
CA SER A 135 -14.01 6.60 -6.37
C SER A 135 -13.82 7.02 -4.92
N CYS A 136 -14.89 7.53 -4.31
CA CYS A 136 -14.94 7.88 -2.89
C CYS A 136 -16.38 7.64 -2.39
N ASP A 137 -16.50 6.91 -1.30
CA ASP A 137 -17.75 6.66 -0.58
C ASP A 137 -17.55 6.91 0.93
N GLY A 138 -18.65 7.15 1.64
CA GLY A 138 -18.66 7.30 3.09
C GLY A 138 -19.28 6.07 3.74
N MET A 139 -18.72 5.62 4.86
CA MET A 139 -19.22 4.51 5.65
C MET A 139 -19.85 5.05 6.94
N GLY A 140 -21.03 4.58 7.32
CA GLY A 140 -21.61 4.86 8.63
C GLY A 140 -21.25 3.77 9.64
N ASP A 141 -21.66 3.95 10.89
CA ASP A 141 -21.61 2.92 11.93
C ASP A 141 -20.19 2.38 12.21
N VAL A 142 -19.18 3.27 12.14
CA VAL A 142 -17.79 2.95 12.46
C VAL A 142 -17.50 3.29 13.92
N SER A 143 -17.63 2.33 14.83
CA SER A 143 -17.54 2.59 16.28
C SER A 143 -16.19 3.21 16.71
N GLU A 144 -16.29 4.26 17.53
CA GLU A 144 -15.11 4.89 18.13
C GLU A 144 -14.42 3.92 19.11
N LYS A 145 -13.08 3.93 19.10
CA LYS A 145 -12.29 3.17 20.07
C LYS A 145 -11.93 4.07 21.24
N HIS A 146 -12.06 3.55 22.47
CA HIS A 146 -11.38 4.18 23.61
C HIS A 146 -9.87 4.27 23.35
N GLY A 147 -9.26 5.39 23.75
CA GLY A 147 -7.85 5.64 23.53
C GLY A 147 -7.45 7.06 23.90
N SER A 148 -6.21 7.42 23.54
CA SER A 148 -5.62 8.74 23.83
C SER A 148 -5.77 9.75 22.69
N GLY A 149 -6.54 9.42 21.65
CA GLY A 149 -6.74 10.29 20.48
C GLY A 149 -7.73 11.41 20.74
N PRO A 150 -7.89 12.34 19.78
CA PRO A 150 -9.04 13.25 19.78
C PRO A 150 -10.33 12.44 19.71
N ALA A 151 -11.44 13.04 20.16
CA ALA A 151 -12.76 12.48 19.87
C ALA A 151 -12.96 12.46 18.35
N VAL A 152 -13.42 11.34 17.81
CA VAL A 152 -13.62 11.18 16.37
C VAL A 152 -15.07 10.80 16.06
N PRO A 153 -15.63 11.24 14.91
CA PRO A 153 -16.96 10.83 14.50
C PRO A 153 -17.01 9.33 14.19
N GLU A 154 -18.15 8.69 14.48
CA GLU A 154 -18.40 7.27 14.17
C GLU A 154 -18.82 7.06 12.70
N LYS A 155 -17.97 7.54 11.77
CA LYS A 155 -18.15 7.53 10.31
C LYS A 155 -16.81 7.32 9.59
#